data_AF-A0A1V4R0D3-F1
#
_entry.id   AF-A0A1V4R0D3-F1
#
_cell.length_a   1.000
_cell.length_b   1.000
_cell.length_c   1.000
_cell.angle_alpha   90.00
_cell.angle_beta   90.00
_cell.angle_gamma   90.00
#
_symmetry.space_group_name_H-M   'P 1'
#
loop_
_entity.id
_entity.type
_entity.pdbx_description
1 polymer ?
#
loop_
_entity_poly.entity_id
_entity_poly.type
_entity_poly.pdbx_seq_one_letter_code
_entity_poly.pdbx_strand_id
1 'polypeptide(L)'
;MGLAAHSALLVLPVAVYFLLLGLLNSRPRPQLLAARTDFLLLNGAFLPAFCVPVVGAMAGSTWALPLVLGALVGLMALLAPPRRGSWVIYNISVPQTLRAMERALRSVGEPFRREGRRIVLTRRDARFRLTAPPLLRNVSVWSEGADRHRAAELLEPALRRELGRLQAQPCRPHAGDGSPHHYPGKVAARAPTANMADSA
;
A
#
# COMPACT_ATOMS: atom_id res chain seq x y z
N MET A 1 23.66 33.83 4.18
CA MET A 1 22.35 33.44 3.62
C MET A 1 21.26 33.94 4.54
N GLY A 2 20.30 34.73 4.05
CA GLY A 2 19.23 35.30 4.88
C GLY A 2 18.25 34.24 5.41
N LEU A 3 17.53 34.55 6.49
CA LEU A 3 16.50 33.70 7.10
C LEU A 3 15.46 33.20 6.07
N ALA A 4 15.16 33.99 5.04
CA ALA A 4 14.26 33.63 3.94
C ALA A 4 14.75 32.44 3.09
N ALA A 5 16.05 32.27 2.91
CA ALA A 5 16.61 31.14 2.16
C ALA A 5 16.52 29.83 2.95
N HIS A 6 16.64 29.89 4.29
CA HIS A 6 16.49 28.74 5.16
C HIS A 6 15.04 28.26 5.26
N SER A 7 14.08 29.19 5.36
CA SER A 7 12.67 28.83 5.41
C SER A 7 12.18 28.23 4.09
N ALA A 8 12.59 28.78 2.95
CA ALA A 8 12.27 28.22 1.63
C ALA A 8 12.77 26.76 1.49
N LEU A 9 13.94 26.44 2.06
CA LEU A 9 14.51 25.11 2.05
C LEU A 9 13.70 24.07 2.83
N LEU A 10 13.06 24.51 3.91
CA LEU A 10 12.20 23.66 4.75
C LEU A 10 10.79 23.51 4.17
N VAL A 11 10.26 24.57 3.55
CA VAL A 11 8.89 24.59 3.01
C VAL A 11 8.79 23.85 1.68
N LEU A 12 9.81 23.95 0.81
CA LEU A 12 9.75 23.38 -0.53
C LEU A 12 9.52 21.85 -0.55
N PRO A 13 10.23 21.01 0.22
CA PRO A 13 10.02 19.56 0.24
C PRO A 13 8.62 19.19 0.73
N VAL A 14 8.13 19.91 1.74
CA VAL A 14 6.78 19.73 2.28
C VAL A 14 5.73 20.08 1.22
N ALA A 15 5.91 21.20 0.53
CA ALA A 15 5.03 21.62 -0.56
C ALA A 15 5.04 20.62 -1.73
N VAL A 16 6.23 20.13 -2.13
CA VAL A 16 6.35 19.09 -3.16
C VAL A 16 5.68 17.79 -2.73
N TYR A 17 5.86 17.38 -1.47
CA TYR A 17 5.19 16.20 -0.92
C TYR A 17 3.66 16.33 -0.98
N PHE A 18 3.09 17.45 -0.52
CA PHE A 18 1.65 17.68 -0.59
C PHE A 18 1.15 17.83 -2.02
N LEU A 19 1.93 18.41 -2.93
CA LEU A 19 1.60 18.49 -4.35
C LEU A 19 1.53 17.10 -4.99
N LEU A 20 2.53 16.25 -4.75
CA LEU A 20 2.55 14.87 -5.22
C LEU A 20 1.40 14.06 -4.62
N LEU A 21 1.14 14.22 -3.32
CA LEU A 21 0.02 13.57 -2.64
C LEU A 21 -1.32 14.06 -3.20
N GLY A 22 -1.46 15.36 -3.48
CA GLY A 22 -2.63 15.95 -4.13
C GLY A 22 -2.84 15.41 -5.55
N LEU A 23 -1.77 15.29 -6.34
CA LEU A 23 -1.79 14.72 -7.68
C LEU A 23 -2.13 13.22 -7.68
N LEU A 24 -1.66 12.47 -6.69
CA LEU A 24 -2.03 11.07 -6.51
C LEU A 24 -3.50 10.93 -6.10
N ASN A 25 -4.00 11.81 -5.23
CA ASN A 25 -5.38 11.80 -4.76
C ASN A 25 -6.39 12.38 -5.78
N SER A 26 -5.95 13.19 -6.75
CA SER A 26 -6.85 13.75 -7.78
C SER A 26 -7.25 12.71 -8.84
N ARG A 27 -6.57 11.56 -8.90
CA ARG A 27 -6.89 10.52 -9.87
C ARG A 27 -8.17 9.77 -9.47
N PRO A 28 -9.17 9.67 -10.36
CA PRO A 28 -10.45 9.00 -10.07
C PRO A 28 -10.38 7.47 -10.13
N ARG A 29 -9.20 6.88 -10.35
CA ARG A 29 -9.03 5.43 -10.46
C ARG A 29 -8.08 4.94 -9.38
N PRO A 30 -8.40 3.82 -8.70
CA PRO A 30 -7.47 3.18 -7.77
C PRO A 30 -6.15 2.86 -8.45
N GLN A 31 -5.05 3.23 -7.81
CA GLN A 31 -3.70 2.99 -8.34
C GLN A 31 -2.97 1.99 -7.47
N LEU A 32 -2.50 0.91 -8.09
CA LEU A 32 -1.63 -0.09 -7.47
C LEU A 32 -0.18 0.35 -7.65
N LEU A 33 0.48 0.76 -6.57
CA LEU A 33 1.92 1.03 -6.55
C LEU A 33 2.64 -0.06 -5.75
N ALA A 34 3.83 -0.44 -6.20
CA ALA A 34 4.74 -1.23 -5.37
C ALA A 34 5.18 -0.37 -4.18
N ALA A 35 5.23 -0.95 -2.98
CA ALA A 35 5.62 -0.19 -1.78
C ALA A 35 7.03 0.40 -1.89
N ARG A 36 7.93 -0.26 -2.62
CA ARG A 36 9.26 0.28 -2.94
C ARG A 36 9.19 1.54 -3.81
N THR A 37 8.33 1.55 -4.82
CA THR A 37 8.17 2.74 -5.69
C THR A 37 7.59 3.90 -4.89
N ASP A 38 6.58 3.64 -4.06
CA ASP A 38 6.03 4.64 -3.13
C ASP A 38 7.11 5.19 -2.18
N PHE A 39 7.86 4.30 -1.53
CA PHE A 39 8.98 4.68 -0.67
C PHE A 39 10.02 5.55 -1.39
N LEU A 40 10.39 5.20 -2.62
CA LEU A 40 11.35 5.96 -3.41
C LEU A 40 10.80 7.32 -3.84
N LEU A 41 9.53 7.41 -4.23
CA LEU A 41 8.88 8.67 -4.58
C LEU A 41 8.80 9.60 -3.36
N LEU A 42 8.40 9.04 -2.21
CA LEU A 42 8.32 9.76 -0.95
C LEU A 42 9.67 10.36 -0.56
N ASN A 43 10.69 9.52 -0.43
CA ASN A 43 12.02 9.95 -0.02
C ASN A 43 12.70 10.82 -1.10
N GLY A 44 12.43 10.55 -2.39
CA GLY A 44 12.91 11.36 -3.50
C GLY A 44 12.41 12.81 -3.45
N ALA A 45 11.17 13.03 -2.98
CA ALA A 45 10.65 14.38 -2.76
C ALA A 45 11.40 15.14 -1.65
N PHE A 46 11.95 14.43 -0.66
CA PHE A 46 12.76 15.01 0.42
C PHE A 46 14.24 15.16 0.07
N LEU A 47 14.70 14.53 -1.01
CA LEU A 47 16.11 14.54 -1.41
C LEU A 47 16.71 15.97 -1.49
N PRO A 48 16.04 16.97 -2.09
CA PRO A 48 16.57 18.33 -2.14
C PRO A 48 16.77 18.95 -0.76
N ALA A 49 15.89 18.63 0.21
CA ALA A 49 15.99 19.11 1.58
C ALA A 49 17.30 18.67 2.25
N PHE A 50 17.73 17.44 1.94
CA PHE A 50 18.95 16.86 2.48
C PHE A 50 20.19 17.25 1.67
N CYS A 51 20.09 17.32 0.35
CA CYS A 51 21.25 17.62 -0.50
C CYS A 51 21.75 19.05 -0.33
N VAL A 52 20.86 20.05 -0.25
CA VAL A 52 21.28 21.45 -0.20
C VAL A 52 22.19 21.80 0.99
N PRO A 53 21.89 21.45 2.25
CA PRO A 53 22.80 21.77 3.36
C PRO A 53 24.14 21.04 3.24
N VAL A 54 24.14 19.79 2.75
CA VAL A 54 25.36 19.00 2.60
C VAL A 54 26.25 19.57 1.49
N VAL A 55 25.66 19.93 0.35
CA VAL A 55 26.39 20.59 -0.75
C VAL A 55 26.94 21.94 -0.31
N GLY A 56 26.16 22.71 0.45
CA GLY A 56 26.62 23.97 1.03
C GLY A 56 27.81 23.81 1.98
N ALA A 57 27.80 22.78 2.82
CA ALA A 57 28.92 22.47 3.72
C ALA A 57 30.18 21.98 2.98
N MET A 58 30.01 21.40 1.79
CA MET A 58 31.09 20.80 1.01
C MET A 58 31.43 21.59 -0.26
N ALA A 59 31.07 22.88 -0.32
CA ALA A 59 31.13 23.73 -1.51
C ALA A 59 32.50 23.87 -2.20
N GLY A 60 33.58 23.33 -1.62
CA GLY A 60 34.92 23.28 -2.22
C GLY A 60 35.33 21.95 -2.86
N SER A 61 34.50 20.89 -2.78
CA SER A 61 34.86 19.55 -3.29
C SER A 61 33.93 19.09 -4.40
N THR A 62 34.47 18.96 -5.61
CA THR A 62 33.76 18.46 -6.80
C THR A 62 33.30 17.00 -6.66
N TRP A 63 33.97 16.22 -5.80
CA TRP A 63 33.64 14.82 -5.53
C TRP A 63 32.59 14.64 -4.42
N ALA A 64 32.33 15.67 -3.62
CA ALA A 64 31.41 15.58 -2.50
C ALA A 64 29.96 15.32 -2.95
N LEU A 65 29.49 16.02 -3.98
CA LEU A 65 28.13 15.87 -4.49
C LEU A 65 27.81 14.44 -4.94
N PRO A 66 28.58 13.80 -5.85
CA PRO A 66 28.29 12.43 -6.26
C PRO A 66 28.43 11.41 -5.12
N LEU A 67 29.36 11.62 -4.18
CA LEU A 67 29.51 10.77 -2.99
C LEU A 67 28.27 10.83 -2.09
N VAL A 68 27.79 12.03 -1.78
CA VAL A 68 26.61 12.25 -0.93
C VAL A 68 25.36 11.70 -1.61
N LEU A 69 25.20 11.98 -2.90
CA LEU A 69 24.07 11.46 -3.67
C LEU A 69 24.10 9.93 -3.74
N GLY A 70 25.28 9.35 -4.00
CA GLY A 70 25.48 7.90 -4.03
C GLY A 70 25.20 7.25 -2.68
N ALA A 71 25.68 7.83 -1.58
CA ALA A 71 25.40 7.36 -0.23
C ALA A 71 23.91 7.41 0.11
N LEU A 72 23.22 8.51 -0.24
CA LEU A 72 21.79 8.68 0.01
C LEU A 72 20.96 7.69 -0.81
N VAL A 73 21.25 7.53 -2.10
CA VAL A 73 20.60 6.55 -2.96
C VAL A 73 20.87 5.12 -2.47
N GLY A 74 22.10 4.82 -2.06
CA GLY A 74 22.49 3.54 -1.49
C GLY A 74 21.72 3.23 -0.21
N LEU A 75 21.64 4.19 0.71
CA LEU A 75 20.88 4.07 1.95
C LEU A 75 19.38 3.87 1.68
N MET A 76 18.81 4.64 0.76
CA MET A 76 17.42 4.48 0.35
C MET A 76 17.15 3.12 -0.30
N ALA A 77 18.09 2.60 -1.11
CA ALA A 77 17.97 1.28 -1.70
C ALA A 77 18.07 0.16 -0.66
N LEU A 78 18.87 0.36 0.40
CA LEU A 78 19.04 -0.57 1.52
C LEU A 78 17.81 -0.59 2.44
N LEU A 79 17.25 0.58 2.74
CA LEU A 79 16.06 0.74 3.60
C LEU A 79 14.74 0.48 2.86
N ALA A 80 14.78 0.41 1.53
CA ALA A 80 13.59 0.19 0.73
C ALA A 80 12.90 -1.14 1.10
N PRO A 81 11.56 -1.17 1.19
CA PRO A 81 10.80 -2.40 1.39
C PRO A 81 11.15 -3.47 0.34
N PRO A 82 11.00 -4.77 0.69
CA PRO A 82 11.30 -5.87 -0.23
C PRO A 82 10.51 -5.72 -1.53
N ARG A 83 11.19 -6.00 -2.67
CA ARG A 83 10.69 -5.70 -4.03
C ARG A 83 9.35 -6.35 -4.39
N ARG A 84 8.95 -7.43 -3.71
CA ARG A 84 7.82 -8.26 -4.10
C ARG A 84 6.91 -8.51 -2.91
N GLY A 85 5.60 -8.48 -3.17
CA GLY A 85 4.59 -8.82 -2.17
C GLY A 85 4.22 -7.70 -1.20
N SER A 86 4.62 -6.47 -1.50
CA SER A 86 4.15 -5.28 -0.78
C SER A 86 3.63 -4.24 -1.77
N TRP A 87 2.38 -3.86 -1.62
CA TRP A 87 1.73 -2.88 -2.48
C TRP A 87 0.97 -1.85 -1.66
N VAL A 88 0.89 -0.63 -2.20
CA VAL A 88 0.05 0.43 -1.67
C VAL A 88 -0.99 0.75 -2.74
N ILE A 89 -2.26 0.67 -2.36
CA ILE A 89 -3.37 0.97 -3.24
C ILE A 89 -4.01 2.28 -2.80
N TYR A 90 -3.97 3.29 -3.66
CA TYR A 90 -4.52 4.62 -3.38
C TYR A 90 -5.97 4.75 -3.81
N ASN A 91 -6.67 5.70 -3.18
CA ASN A 91 -8.05 6.08 -3.44
C ASN A 91 -9.03 4.89 -3.37
N ILE A 92 -8.83 4.01 -2.40
CA ILE A 92 -9.67 2.84 -2.18
C ILE A 92 -9.87 2.56 -0.69
N SER A 93 -11.04 2.04 -0.33
CA SER A 93 -11.32 1.58 1.04
C SER A 93 -10.89 0.13 1.27
N VAL A 94 -10.70 -0.27 2.54
CA VAL A 94 -10.40 -1.67 2.90
C VAL A 94 -11.42 -2.67 2.35
N PRO A 95 -12.75 -2.45 2.49
CA PRO A 95 -13.74 -3.38 1.94
C PRO A 95 -13.70 -3.49 0.42
N GLN A 96 -13.46 -2.39 -0.30
CA GLN A 96 -13.29 -2.41 -1.75
C GLN A 96 -12.03 -3.17 -2.16
N THR A 97 -10.92 -2.96 -1.43
CA THR A 97 -9.66 -3.68 -1.68
C THR A 97 -9.83 -5.18 -1.46
N LEU A 98 -10.49 -5.60 -0.36
CA LEU A 98 -10.80 -7.01 -0.12
C LEU A 98 -11.63 -7.60 -1.26
N ARG A 99 -12.72 -6.94 -1.68
CA ARG A 99 -13.54 -7.41 -2.81
C ARG A 99 -12.75 -7.51 -4.11
N ALA A 100 -11.87 -6.55 -4.39
CA ALA A 100 -11.01 -6.56 -5.58
C ALA A 100 -10.01 -7.74 -5.53
N MET A 101 -9.37 -7.98 -4.38
CA MET A 101 -8.46 -9.11 -4.19
C MET A 101 -9.19 -10.46 -4.28
N GLU A 102 -10.38 -10.59 -3.68
CA GLU A 102 -11.20 -11.81 -3.78
C GLU A 102 -11.59 -12.11 -5.24
N ARG A 103 -11.96 -11.09 -6.03
CA ARG A 103 -12.25 -11.26 -7.47
C ARG A 103 -11.00 -11.63 -8.26
N ALA A 104 -9.88 -10.97 -7.98
CA ALA A 104 -8.60 -11.27 -8.62
C ALA A 104 -8.17 -12.72 -8.36
N LEU A 105 -8.24 -13.20 -7.10
CA LEU A 105 -7.94 -14.58 -6.73
C LEU A 105 -8.89 -15.59 -7.40
N ARG A 106 -10.20 -15.31 -7.43
CA ARG A 106 -11.17 -16.13 -8.18
C ARG A 106 -10.83 -16.19 -9.67
N SER A 107 -10.44 -15.07 -10.28
CA SER A 107 -10.12 -15.00 -11.71
C SER A 107 -8.89 -15.84 -12.11
N VAL A 108 -7.99 -16.12 -11.17
CA VAL A 108 -6.81 -16.96 -11.38
C VAL A 108 -7.00 -18.39 -10.84
N GLY A 109 -8.22 -18.73 -10.39
CA GLY A 109 -8.55 -20.06 -9.87
C GLY A 109 -7.88 -20.39 -8.53
N GLU A 110 -7.47 -19.37 -7.77
CA GLU A 110 -6.80 -19.56 -6.50
C GLU A 110 -7.81 -19.63 -5.35
N PRO A 111 -7.92 -20.76 -4.63
CA PRO A 111 -8.81 -20.86 -3.47
C PRO A 111 -8.23 -20.07 -2.29
N PHE A 112 -9.11 -19.37 -1.58
CA PHE A 112 -8.73 -18.54 -0.44
C PHE A 112 -9.81 -18.56 0.64
N ARG A 113 -9.41 -18.22 1.86
CA ARG A 113 -10.28 -17.92 3.00
C ARG A 113 -10.06 -16.46 3.42
N ARG A 114 -11.15 -15.76 3.75
CA ARG A 114 -11.09 -14.42 4.32
C ARG A 114 -11.15 -14.47 5.85
N GLU A 115 -10.24 -13.75 6.50
CA GLU A 115 -10.13 -13.64 7.94
C GLU A 115 -10.07 -12.15 8.33
N GLY A 116 -11.24 -11.50 8.42
CA GLY A 116 -11.34 -10.08 8.71
C GLY A 116 -10.67 -9.21 7.63
N ARG A 117 -9.50 -8.64 7.96
CA ARG A 117 -8.63 -7.83 7.08
C ARG A 117 -7.46 -8.64 6.48
N ARG A 118 -7.57 -9.97 6.50
CA ARG A 118 -6.58 -10.89 5.94
C ARG A 118 -7.23 -11.81 4.91
N ILE A 119 -6.45 -12.20 3.91
CA ILE A 119 -6.81 -13.24 2.94
C ILE A 119 -5.73 -14.31 3.02
N VAL A 120 -6.13 -15.54 3.34
CA VAL A 120 -5.24 -16.70 3.46
C VAL A 120 -5.47 -17.60 2.25
N LEU A 121 -4.40 -17.95 1.53
CA LEU A 121 -4.51 -18.90 0.41
C LEU A 121 -4.60 -20.32 0.95
N THR A 122 -5.44 -21.15 0.33
CA THR A 122 -5.65 -22.53 0.80
C THR A 122 -4.68 -23.52 0.17
N ARG A 123 -4.17 -23.22 -1.04
CA ARG A 123 -3.23 -24.08 -1.78
C ARG A 123 -1.76 -23.76 -1.55
N ARG A 124 -1.45 -22.61 -0.95
CA ARG A 124 -0.10 -22.08 -0.78
C ARG A 124 0.08 -21.55 0.63
N ASP A 125 1.28 -21.65 1.17
CA ASP A 125 1.62 -20.97 2.43
C ASP A 125 1.85 -19.48 2.16
N ALA A 126 0.76 -18.77 1.88
CA ALA A 126 0.75 -17.34 1.63
C ALA A 126 -0.49 -16.69 2.21
N ARG A 127 -0.29 -15.56 2.87
CA ARG A 127 -1.37 -14.73 3.43
C ARG A 127 -1.13 -13.27 3.11
N PHE A 128 -2.21 -12.55 2.82
CA PHE A 128 -2.20 -11.13 2.55
C PHE A 128 -2.86 -10.37 3.68
N ARG A 129 -2.12 -9.44 4.28
CA ARG A 129 -2.59 -8.55 5.35
C ARG A 129 -2.85 -7.16 4.81
N LEU A 130 -4.04 -6.62 5.09
CA LEU A 130 -4.42 -5.27 4.69
C LEU A 130 -4.34 -4.33 5.89
N THR A 131 -3.67 -3.20 5.70
CA THR A 131 -3.55 -2.11 6.69
C THR A 131 -3.97 -0.81 6.04
N ALA A 132 -4.79 0.00 6.72
CA ALA A 132 -5.21 1.30 6.23
C ALA A 132 -5.00 2.34 7.35
N PRO A 133 -4.14 3.34 7.16
CA PRO A 133 -4.02 4.46 8.09
C PRO A 133 -5.29 5.31 8.05
N PRO A 134 -5.71 5.91 9.18
CA PRO A 134 -6.98 6.63 9.27
C PRO A 134 -7.00 7.94 8.45
N LEU A 135 -5.84 8.54 8.20
CA LEU A 135 -5.74 9.85 7.57
C LEU A 135 -5.67 9.79 6.04
N LEU A 136 -5.15 8.70 5.48
CA LEU A 136 -4.91 8.57 4.05
C LEU A 136 -5.87 7.56 3.45
N ARG A 137 -6.42 7.88 2.27
CA ARG A 137 -7.25 6.96 1.48
C ARG A 137 -6.38 5.93 0.77
N ASN A 138 -5.53 5.22 1.50
CA ASN A 138 -4.70 4.16 0.97
C ASN A 138 -4.84 2.87 1.80
N VAL A 139 -4.59 1.76 1.13
CA VAL A 139 -4.55 0.43 1.73
C VAL A 139 -3.23 -0.20 1.36
N SER A 140 -2.40 -0.46 2.37
CA SER A 140 -1.17 -1.22 2.23
C SER A 140 -1.48 -2.71 2.34
N VAL A 141 -1.05 -3.48 1.36
CA VAL A 141 -1.20 -4.93 1.27
C VAL A 141 0.18 -5.57 1.41
N TRP A 142 0.32 -6.45 2.40
CA TRP A 142 1.55 -7.17 2.69
C TRP A 142 1.34 -8.66 2.52
N SER A 143 2.24 -9.33 1.80
CA SER A 143 2.26 -10.79 1.67
C SER A 143 3.22 -11.40 2.70
N GLU A 144 2.77 -12.44 3.39
CA GLU A 144 3.56 -13.22 4.35
C GLU A 144 3.45 -14.72 3.99
N GLY A 145 4.36 -15.55 4.51
CA GLY A 145 4.43 -17.00 4.25
C GLY A 145 5.56 -17.41 3.31
N ALA A 146 5.83 -18.72 3.20
CA ALA A 146 6.90 -19.27 2.37
C ALA A 146 6.66 -19.03 0.87
N ASP A 147 5.42 -19.10 0.42
CA ASP A 147 5.04 -18.95 -0.99
C ASP A 147 4.70 -17.51 -1.39
N ARG A 148 4.96 -16.54 -0.50
CA ARG A 148 4.53 -15.13 -0.66
C ARG A 148 4.93 -14.52 -2.00
N HIS A 149 6.13 -14.83 -2.51
CA HIS A 149 6.63 -14.26 -3.76
C HIS A 149 5.88 -14.79 -4.99
N ARG A 150 5.64 -16.10 -5.05
CA ARG A 150 4.88 -16.73 -6.14
C ARG A 150 3.40 -16.31 -6.10
N ALA A 151 2.82 -16.27 -4.90
CA ALA A 151 1.46 -15.78 -4.71
C ALA A 151 1.32 -14.32 -5.14
N ALA A 152 2.32 -13.48 -4.84
CA ALA A 152 2.33 -12.08 -5.25
C ALA A 152 2.45 -11.89 -6.77
N GLU A 153 3.32 -12.64 -7.44
CA GLU A 153 3.48 -12.61 -8.90
C GLU A 153 2.19 -13.01 -9.63
N LEU A 154 1.45 -13.98 -9.09
CA LEU A 154 0.16 -14.40 -9.65
C LEU A 154 -0.95 -13.37 -9.39
N LEU A 155 -1.01 -12.82 -8.17
CA LEU A 155 -2.07 -11.91 -7.76
C LEU A 155 -1.94 -10.52 -8.40
N GLU A 156 -0.73 -9.97 -8.50
CA GLU A 156 -0.51 -8.59 -8.96
C GLU A 156 -1.17 -8.25 -10.31
N PRO A 157 -0.97 -9.01 -11.40
CA PRO A 157 -1.59 -8.69 -12.68
C PRO A 157 -3.12 -8.85 -12.66
N ALA A 158 -3.65 -9.82 -11.90
CA ALA A 158 -5.08 -10.00 -11.73
C ALA A 158 -5.71 -8.84 -10.93
N LEU A 159 -5.05 -8.42 -9.85
CA LEU A 159 -5.48 -7.31 -9.03
C LEU A 159 -5.43 -5.99 -9.80
N ARG A 160 -4.38 -5.75 -10.60
CA ARG A 160 -4.29 -4.56 -11.46
C ARG A 160 -5.45 -4.48 -12.45
N ARG A 161 -5.86 -5.60 -13.04
CA ARG A 161 -7.02 -5.68 -13.94
C ARG A 161 -8.33 -5.36 -13.19
N GLU A 162 -8.53 -5.93 -12.01
CA GLU A 162 -9.74 -5.69 -11.21
C GLU A 162 -9.82 -4.24 -10.72
N LEU A 163 -8.71 -3.65 -10.28
CA LEU A 163 -8.67 -2.25 -9.87
C LEU A 163 -8.94 -1.29 -11.04
N GLY A 164 -8.48 -1.63 -12.25
CA GLY A 164 -8.77 -0.85 -13.46
C GLY A 164 -10.24 -0.78 -13.83
N ARG A 165 -11.06 -1.74 -13.37
CA ARG A 165 -12.52 -1.78 -13.56
C ARG A 165 -13.27 -0.94 -12.53
N LEU A 166 -12.64 -0.61 -11.41
CA LEU A 166 -13.25 0.22 -10.38
C LEU A 166 -13.10 1.70 -10.76
N GLN A 167 -14.23 2.39 -10.89
CA GLN A 167 -14.23 3.84 -10.77
C GLN A 167 -14.21 4.16 -9.27
N ALA A 168 -13.29 5.03 -8.83
CA ALA A 168 -13.37 5.55 -7.47
C ALA A 168 -14.65 6.37 -7.39
N GLN A 169 -15.67 5.82 -6.75
CA GLN A 169 -16.83 6.62 -6.39
C GLN A 169 -16.32 7.71 -5.45
N PRO A 170 -16.59 9.01 -5.74
CA PRO A 170 -16.36 10.06 -4.76
C PRO A 170 -17.08 9.64 -3.49
N CYS A 171 -16.32 9.41 -2.43
CA CYS A 171 -16.92 9.07 -1.14
C CYS A 171 -17.85 10.22 -0.80
N ARG A 172 -19.17 10.02 -0.93
CA ARG A 172 -20.11 10.91 -0.26
C ARG A 172 -19.67 10.88 1.21
N PRO A 173 -19.46 12.05 1.85
CA PRO A 173 -19.18 12.07 3.26
C PRO A 173 -20.26 11.20 3.93
N HIS A 174 -19.82 10.19 4.68
CA HIS A 174 -20.71 9.51 5.61
C HIS A 174 -21.14 10.59 6.59
N ALA A 175 -22.23 11.30 6.27
CA ALA A 175 -22.95 12.12 7.21
C ALA A 175 -23.21 11.20 8.40
N GLY A 176 -22.67 11.58 9.56
CA GLY A 176 -22.53 10.72 10.73
C GLY A 176 -23.79 9.94 11.02
N ASP A 177 -23.83 8.70 10.55
CA ASP A 177 -24.65 7.68 11.15
C ASP A 177 -23.84 7.24 12.37
N GLY A 178 -24.21 7.76 13.54
CA GLY A 178 -23.64 7.41 14.84
C GLY A 178 -23.87 5.95 15.24
N SER A 179 -24.07 5.05 14.28
CA SER A 179 -24.15 3.62 14.50
C SER A 179 -22.76 3.09 14.88
N PRO A 180 -22.55 2.64 16.14
CA PRO A 180 -21.34 1.91 16.48
C PRO A 180 -21.26 0.70 15.54
N HIS A 181 -20.15 0.59 14.81
CA HIS A 181 -19.87 -0.53 13.92
C HIS A 181 -19.82 -1.84 14.74
N HIS A 182 -21.00 -2.40 14.99
CA HIS A 182 -21.21 -3.77 15.35
C HIS A 182 -20.82 -4.58 14.12
N TYR A 183 -19.60 -5.12 14.11
CA TYR A 183 -19.23 -6.17 13.18
C TYR A 183 -19.96 -7.43 13.67
N PRO A 184 -20.98 -7.97 12.96
CA PRO A 184 -21.55 -9.26 13.29
C PRO A 184 -20.54 -10.35 12.90
N GLY A 185 -19.52 -10.51 13.74
CA GLY A 185 -18.58 -11.62 13.69
C GLY A 185 -19.16 -12.81 14.46
N LYS A 186 -20.12 -13.51 13.87
CA LYS A 186 -20.45 -14.92 14.19
C LYS A 186 -21.31 -15.49 13.06
N VAL A 187 -20.65 -15.87 11.96
CA VAL A 187 -21.18 -16.95 11.13
C VAL A 187 -21.00 -18.20 11.97
N ALA A 188 -22.08 -18.66 12.60
CA ALA A 188 -22.13 -19.96 13.25
C ALA A 188 -21.67 -21.01 12.22
N ALA A 189 -20.55 -21.66 12.51
CA ALA A 189 -20.17 -22.88 11.82
C ALA A 189 -21.32 -23.87 12.00
N ARG A 190 -22.08 -24.09 10.92
CA ARG A 190 -23.11 -25.13 10.87
C ARG A 190 -22.36 -26.46 10.94
N ALA A 191 -22.40 -27.11 12.10
CA ALA A 191 -21.89 -28.46 12.26
C ALA A 191 -22.60 -29.39 11.26
N PRO A 192 -21.90 -30.34 10.64
CA PRO A 192 -22.55 -31.39 9.87
C PRO A 192 -23.34 -32.27 10.84
N THR A 193 -24.67 -32.21 10.76
CA THR A 193 -25.56 -33.21 11.35
C THR A 193 -25.26 -34.54 10.67
N ALA A 194 -24.56 -35.43 11.38
CA ALA A 194 -24.46 -36.83 11.04
C ALA A 194 -25.87 -37.43 11.12
N ASN A 195 -26.48 -37.66 9.96
CA ASN A 195 -27.67 -38.48 9.84
C ASN A 195 -27.17 -39.93 9.80
N MET A 196 -27.00 -40.52 10.98
CA MET A 196 -26.82 -41.96 11.16
C MET A 196 -28.21 -42.52 11.41
N ALA A 197 -28.92 -42.76 10.31
CA ALA A 197 -30.18 -43.47 10.31
C ALA A 197 -29.89 -44.97 10.38
N ASP A 198 -30.62 -45.61 11.27
CA ASP A 198 -30.85 -47.05 11.38
C ASP A 198 -30.84 -47.77 10.02
N SER A 199 -30.14 -48.89 9.97
CA SER A 199 -30.56 -50.03 9.17
C SER A 199 -30.28 -51.27 9.99
N ALA A 200 -31.38 -52.00 10.19
CA ALA A 200 -31.55 -53.25 10.91
C ALA A 200 -30.71 -54.41 10.38
#